data_AF-A0A9D9PCK7-F1
#
_entry.id   AF-A0A9D9PCK7-F1
#
_cell.length_a   1.000
_cell.length_b   1.000
_cell.length_c   1.000
_cell.angle_alpha   90.00
_cell.angle_beta   90.00
_cell.angle_gamma   90.00
#
_symmetry.space_group_name_H-M   'P 1'
#
loop_
_entity.id
_entity.type
_entity.pdbx_description
1 polymer ?
#
loop_
_entity_poly.entity_id
_entity_poly.type
_entity_poly.pdbx_seq_one_letter_code
_entity_poly.pdbx_strand_id
1 'polypeptide(L)'
;MDRWLLEKISLAGIARVTNVSRDLLQKYVNQKNRQTPRQLKTKPKKKGKLTLECDKIWSFVKNKNNKIWIGLALDRDTREVVGFAVGDRSRKMARELWNSLAPVYRQCAV
;
A
#
# COMPACT_ATOMS: atom_id res chain seq x y z
N MET A 1 18.01 -7.90 2.92
CA MET A 1 16.79 -8.50 2.33
C MET A 1 15.86 -7.45 1.73
N ASP A 2 15.70 -6.27 2.34
CA ASP A 2 14.82 -5.18 1.85
C ASP A 2 14.86 -4.91 0.34
N ARG A 3 16.05 -4.79 -0.26
CA ARG A 3 16.20 -4.55 -1.72
C ARG A 3 15.43 -5.57 -2.55
N TRP A 4 15.56 -6.86 -2.23
CA TRP A 4 14.91 -7.95 -2.97
C TRP A 4 13.38 -7.90 -2.85
N LEU A 5 12.86 -7.46 -1.71
CA LEU A 5 11.42 -7.26 -1.51
C LEU A 5 10.89 -6.08 -2.33
N LEU A 6 11.67 -4.99 -2.42
CA LEU A 6 11.33 -3.81 -3.21
C LEU A 6 11.35 -4.08 -4.72
N GLU A 7 12.25 -4.96 -5.18
CA GLU A 7 12.28 -5.48 -6.56
C GLU A 7 11.17 -6.51 -6.86
N LYS A 8 10.26 -6.76 -5.90
CA LYS A 8 9.10 -7.68 -6.05
C LYS A 8 9.50 -9.14 -6.32
N ILE A 9 10.69 -9.56 -5.90
CA ILE A 9 11.12 -10.96 -6.04
C ILE A 9 10.33 -11.83 -5.06
N SER A 10 9.83 -12.97 -5.54
CA SER A 10 9.08 -13.91 -4.69
C SER A 10 9.91 -14.38 -3.50
N LEU A 11 9.28 -14.65 -2.35
CA LEU A 11 9.98 -15.16 -1.16
C LEU A 11 10.72 -16.48 -1.44
N ALA A 12 10.15 -17.34 -2.29
CA ALA A 12 10.82 -18.56 -2.73
C ALA A 12 12.07 -18.25 -3.58
N GLY A 13 12.01 -17.24 -4.45
CA GLY A 13 13.16 -16.76 -5.20
C GLY A 13 14.28 -16.23 -4.30
N ILE A 14 13.92 -15.39 -3.32
CA ILE A 14 14.87 -14.86 -2.33
C ILE A 14 15.53 -16.01 -1.57
N ALA A 15 14.74 -16.95 -1.04
CA ALA A 15 15.27 -18.09 -0.29
C ALA A 15 16.28 -18.93 -1.12
N ARG A 16 16.01 -19.13 -2.43
CA ARG A 16 16.92 -19.85 -3.32
C ARG A 16 18.24 -19.11 -3.56
N VAL A 17 18.19 -17.81 -3.85
CA VAL A 17 19.39 -17.04 -4.21
C VAL A 17 20.26 -16.68 -3.00
N THR A 18 19.67 -16.53 -1.81
CA THR A 18 20.41 -16.18 -0.60
C THR A 18 20.70 -17.38 0.32
N ASN A 19 20.22 -18.58 -0.02
CA ASN A 19 20.29 -19.79 0.81
C ASN A 19 19.75 -19.59 2.25
N VAL A 20 18.77 -18.71 2.43
CA VAL A 20 18.14 -18.41 3.73
C VAL A 20 16.90 -19.28 3.92
N SER A 21 16.71 -19.79 5.14
CA SER A 21 15.50 -20.55 5.51
C SER A 21 14.22 -19.74 5.22
N ARG A 22 13.24 -20.40 4.60
CA ARG A 22 11.92 -19.81 4.32
C ARG A 22 11.21 -19.32 5.59
N ASP A 23 11.37 -20.03 6.71
CA ASP A 23 10.77 -19.65 7.99
C ASP A 23 11.36 -18.33 8.52
N LEU A 24 12.69 -18.21 8.49
CA LEU A 24 13.38 -16.98 8.89
C LEU A 24 12.98 -15.81 7.99
N LEU A 25 12.93 -16.02 6.68
CA LEU A 25 12.50 -15.01 5.71
C LEU A 25 11.06 -14.57 5.97
N GLN A 26 10.15 -15.50 6.25
CA GLN A 26 8.76 -15.18 6.55
C GLN A 26 8.62 -14.38 7.85
N LYS A 27 9.36 -14.76 8.90
CA LYS A 27 9.42 -14.02 10.17
C LYS A 27 9.93 -12.59 9.94
N TYR A 28 10.98 -12.43 9.16
CA TYR A 28 11.54 -11.14 8.79
C TYR A 28 10.51 -10.25 8.07
N VAL A 29 9.83 -10.78 7.03
CA VAL A 29 8.81 -10.03 6.28
C VAL A 29 7.65 -9.61 7.18
N ASN A 30 7.19 -10.51 8.07
CA ASN A 30 6.11 -10.21 9.01
C ASN A 30 6.51 -9.09 9.99
N GLN A 31 7.74 -9.15 10.52
CA GLN A 31 8.28 -8.10 11.39
C GLN A 31 8.37 -6.76 10.65
N LYS A 32 8.94 -6.75 9.45
CA LYS A 32 9.06 -5.54 8.62
C LYS A 32 7.70 -4.91 8.33
N ASN A 33 6.70 -5.72 7.99
CA ASN A 33 5.33 -5.26 7.74
C ASN A 33 4.68 -4.65 9.00
N ARG A 34 4.97 -5.15 10.21
CA ARG A 34 4.49 -4.54 11.46
C ARG A 34 5.17 -3.20 11.77
N GLN A 35 6.45 -3.06 11.43
CA GLN A 35 7.24 -1.86 11.69
C GLN A 35 7.02 -0.76 10.65
N THR A 36 6.53 -1.10 9.46
CA THR A 36 6.33 -0.13 8.37
C THR A 36 5.07 0.70 8.62
N PRO A 37 5.19 2.04 8.72
CA PRO A 37 4.03 2.91 8.85
C PRO A 37 3.07 2.74 7.67
N ARG A 38 1.76 2.75 7.94
CA ARG A 38 0.73 2.72 6.90
C ARG A 38 0.50 4.07 6.23
N GLN A 39 1.10 5.14 6.76
CA GLN A 39 1.02 6.49 6.18
C GLN A 39 2.18 6.71 5.20
N LEU A 40 1.86 7.24 4.03
CA LEU A 40 2.85 7.53 3.01
C LEU A 40 3.57 8.85 3.32
N LYS A 41 4.89 8.85 3.14
CA LYS A 41 5.66 10.10 3.11
C LYS A 41 5.35 10.78 1.78
N THR A 42 4.64 11.90 1.86
CA THR A 42 4.28 12.72 0.69
C THR A 42 5.16 13.96 0.65
N LYS A 43 5.39 14.51 -0.55
CA LYS A 43 6.04 15.81 -0.66
C LYS A 43 5.10 16.90 -0.11
N PRO A 44 5.65 17.98 0.47
CA PRO A 44 4.83 19.09 0.92
C PRO A 44 4.09 19.71 -0.27
N LYS A 45 2.75 19.72 -0.21
CA LYS A 45 1.88 20.39 -1.18
C LYS A 45 1.26 21.64 -0.57
N LYS A 46 1.13 22.70 -1.37
CA LYS A 46 0.37 23.91 -0.97
C LYS A 46 -1.11 23.55 -0.83
N LYS A 47 -1.80 24.19 0.11
CA LYS A 47 -3.26 24.06 0.23
C LYS A 47 -3.91 24.58 -1.05
N GLY A 48 -4.91 23.87 -1.56
CA GLY A 48 -5.59 24.18 -2.81
C GLY A 48 -6.72 23.20 -3.08
N LYS A 49 -7.31 23.26 -4.28
CA LYS A 49 -8.39 22.34 -4.66
C LYS A 49 -7.90 20.90 -4.66
N LEU A 50 -8.59 20.03 -3.92
CA LEU A 50 -8.30 18.60 -3.91
C LEU A 50 -8.69 17.97 -5.26
N THR A 51 -7.68 17.61 -6.06
CA THR A 51 -7.88 16.84 -7.29
C THR A 51 -7.14 15.52 -7.17
N LEU A 52 -7.89 14.45 -6.88
CA LEU A 52 -7.36 13.09 -6.76
C LEU A 52 -7.89 12.21 -7.88
N GLU A 53 -7.03 11.32 -8.35
CA GLU A 53 -7.43 10.18 -9.16
C GLU A 53 -7.44 8.94 -8.26
N CYS A 54 -8.57 8.27 -8.18
CA CYS A 54 -8.74 7.07 -7.38
C CYS A 54 -8.87 5.85 -8.29
N ASP A 55 -8.07 4.83 -8.05
CA ASP A 55 -8.16 3.56 -8.76
C ASP A 55 -8.31 2.39 -7.78
N LYS A 56 -8.88 1.29 -8.27
CA LYS A 56 -9.10 0.06 -7.52
C LYS A 56 -8.65 -1.14 -8.33
N ILE A 57 -7.72 -1.89 -7.75
CA ILE A 57 -7.29 -3.18 -8.27
C ILE A 57 -7.75 -4.25 -7.28
N TRP A 58 -8.01 -5.47 -7.75
CA TRP A 58 -8.29 -6.59 -6.87
C TRP A 58 -7.42 -7.80 -7.23
N SER A 59 -7.16 -8.61 -6.22
CA SER A 59 -6.52 -9.93 -6.33
C SER A 59 -7.17 -10.87 -5.31
N PHE A 60 -6.54 -11.99 -5.00
CA PHE A 60 -7.04 -12.96 -4.04
C PHE A 60 -5.93 -13.58 -3.20
N VAL A 61 -6.25 -14.01 -1.98
CA VAL A 61 -5.28 -14.67 -1.08
C VAL A 61 -5.72 -16.11 -0.84
N LYS A 62 -4.84 -17.07 -1.15
CA LYS A 62 -5.05 -18.53 -1.13
C LYS A 62 -6.05 -19.05 -2.17
N ASN A 63 -7.26 -18.47 -2.28
CA ASN A 63 -8.29 -18.90 -3.22
C ASN A 63 -9.08 -17.71 -3.79
N LYS A 64 -9.72 -17.89 -4.96
CA LYS A 64 -10.43 -16.81 -5.69
C LYS A 64 -11.69 -16.27 -5.01
N ASN A 65 -12.23 -17.00 -4.03
CA ASN A 65 -13.38 -16.54 -3.24
C ASN A 65 -12.96 -15.49 -2.22
N ASN A 66 -11.71 -15.54 -1.75
CA ASN A 66 -11.13 -14.55 -0.86
C ASN A 66 -10.51 -13.38 -1.64
N LYS A 67 -11.38 -12.52 -2.21
CA LYS A 67 -10.97 -11.33 -2.97
C LYS A 67 -10.48 -10.23 -2.05
N ILE A 68 -9.31 -9.68 -2.36
CA ILE A 68 -8.71 -8.54 -1.68
C ILE A 68 -8.65 -7.37 -2.66
N TRP A 69 -9.16 -6.23 -2.24
CA TRP A 69 -9.20 -4.98 -2.97
C TRP A 69 -8.11 -4.06 -2.47
N ILE A 70 -7.42 -3.41 -3.40
CA ILE A 70 -6.38 -2.42 -3.16
C ILE A 70 -6.87 -1.12 -3.80
N GLY A 71 -7.11 -0.12 -2.96
CA GLY A 71 -7.46 1.22 -3.39
C GLY A 71 -6.21 2.09 -3.38
N LEU A 72 -6.04 2.89 -4.42
CA LEU A 72 -4.98 3.87 -4.55
C LEU A 72 -5.59 5.25 -4.76
N ALA A 73 -5.03 6.24 -4.10
CA ALA A 73 -5.33 7.64 -4.34
C ALA A 73 -4.05 8.32 -4.84
N LEU A 74 -4.12 8.89 -6.03
CA LEU A 74 -3.04 9.62 -6.67
C LEU A 74 -3.37 11.10 -6.72
N ASP A 75 -2.37 11.93 -6.45
CA ASP A 75 -2.45 13.34 -6.80
C ASP A 75 -2.40 13.49 -8.32
N ARG A 76 -3.40 14.16 -8.91
CA ARG A 76 -3.47 14.32 -10.36
C ARG A 76 -2.26 15.05 -10.94
N ASP A 77 -1.75 16.06 -10.23
CA ASP A 77 -0.70 16.94 -10.74
C ASP A 77 0.67 16.28 -10.65
N THR A 78 0.97 15.66 -9.51
CA THR A 78 2.30 15.10 -9.23
C THR A 78 2.40 13.62 -9.57
N ARG A 79 1.26 12.94 -9.78
CA ARG A 79 1.14 11.48 -9.95
C ARG A 79 1.67 10.69 -8.75
N GLU A 80 1.88 11.35 -7.61
CA GLU A 80 2.32 10.69 -6.38
C GLU A 80 1.17 9.90 -5.77
N VAL A 81 1.48 8.72 -5.23
CA VAL A 81 0.52 7.98 -4.40
C VAL A 81 0.45 8.68 -3.05
N VAL A 82 -0.72 9.20 -2.70
CA VAL A 82 -0.96 10.01 -1.49
C VAL A 82 -1.83 9.30 -0.46
N GLY A 83 -2.41 8.15 -0.84
CA GLY A 83 -3.06 7.23 0.08
C GLY A 83 -3.26 5.85 -0.57
N PHE A 84 -3.41 4.84 0.28
CA PHE A 84 -3.77 3.50 -0.14
C PHE A 84 -4.54 2.77 0.96
N ALA A 85 -5.39 1.83 0.58
CA ALA A 85 -6.07 0.93 1.52
C ALA A 85 -6.18 -0.47 0.93
N VAL A 86 -6.14 -1.48 1.80
CA VAL A 86 -6.24 -2.89 1.43
C VAL A 86 -7.33 -3.53 2.27
N GLY A 87 -8.31 -4.15 1.62
CA GLY A 87 -9.45 -4.74 2.33
C GLY A 87 -10.46 -5.38 1.40
N ASP A 88 -11.73 -5.33 1.79
CA ASP A 88 -12.85 -5.78 0.99
C ASP A 88 -13.38 -4.65 0.07
N ARG A 89 -14.32 -4.98 -0.82
CA ARG A 89 -15.00 -3.95 -1.65
C ARG A 89 -16.16 -3.31 -0.89
N SER A 90 -15.86 -2.73 0.27
CA SER A 90 -16.89 -2.11 1.12
C SER A 90 -16.72 -0.61 1.25
N ARG A 91 -17.74 0.03 1.83
CA ARG A 91 -17.66 1.44 2.26
C ARG A 91 -16.62 1.62 3.37
N LYS A 92 -16.35 0.59 4.19
CA LYS A 92 -15.32 0.64 5.22
C LYS A 92 -13.94 0.84 4.58
N MET A 93 -13.63 0.08 3.53
CA MET A 93 -12.38 0.24 2.79
C MET A 93 -12.24 1.63 2.16
N ALA A 94 -13.33 2.22 1.65
CA ALA A 94 -13.30 3.61 1.15
C ALA A 94 -12.97 4.64 2.25
N ARG A 95 -13.48 4.44 3.47
CA ARG A 95 -13.13 5.27 4.64
C ARG A 95 -11.68 5.07 5.06
N GLU A 96 -11.17 3.84 4.99
CA GLU A 96 -9.76 3.55 5.26
C GLU A 96 -8.85 4.24 4.23
N LEU A 97 -9.23 4.24 2.95
CA LEU A 97 -8.51 4.97 1.90
C LEU A 97 -8.48 6.47 2.22
N TRP A 98 -9.63 7.06 2.57
CA TRP A 98 -9.70 8.46 3.00
C TRP A 98 -8.79 8.74 4.21
N ASN A 99 -8.82 7.86 5.22
CA ASN A 99 -8.02 8.02 6.43
C ASN A 99 -6.51 7.83 6.19
N SER A 100 -6.13 7.10 5.14
CA SER A 100 -4.74 6.92 4.73
C SER A 100 -4.12 8.14 4.04
N LEU A 101 -4.96 9.06 3.54
CA LEU A 101 -4.49 10.27 2.87
C LEU A 101 -3.64 11.10 3.82
N ALA A 102 -2.54 11.67 3.29
CA ALA A 102 -1.75 12.61 4.05
C ALA A 102 -2.62 13.81 4.52
N PRO A 103 -2.43 14.33 5.74
CA PRO A 103 -3.34 15.30 6.35
C PRO A 103 -3.65 16.53 5.49
N VAL A 104 -2.67 17.02 4.71
CA VAL A 104 -2.84 18.15 3.80
C VAL A 104 -3.94 17.93 2.77
N TYR A 105 -4.08 16.71 2.25
CA TYR A 105 -5.12 16.38 1.26
C TYR A 105 -6.51 16.34 1.89
N ARG A 106 -6.63 15.83 3.13
CA ARG A 106 -7.91 15.83 3.85
C ARG A 106 -8.40 17.23 4.20
N GLN A 107 -7.48 18.16 4.50
CA GLN A 107 -7.80 19.56 4.76
C GLN A 107 -8.25 20.33 3.51
N CYS A 108 -7.97 19.80 2.32
CA CYS A 108 -8.30 20.42 1.03
C CYS A 108 -9.62 19.91 0.43
N ALA A 109 -10.32 19.00 1.11
CA ALA A 109 -11.69 18.64 0.76
C ALA A 109 -12.65 19.69 1.31
N VAL A 110 -13.02 20.62 0.42
CA VAL A 110 -14.11 21.59 0.59
C VAL A 110 -15.37 21.07 -0.08
#